data_AF-A0A833LYS0-F1
#
_entry.id   AF-A0A833LYS0-F1
#
_cell.length_a   1.000
_cell.length_b   1.000
_cell.length_c   1.000
_cell.angle_alpha   90.00
_cell.angle_beta   90.00
_cell.angle_gamma   90.00
#
_symmetry.space_group_name_H-M   'P 1'
#
loop_
_entity.id
_entity.type
_entity.pdbx_description
1 polymer ?
#
loop_
_entity_poly.entity_id
_entity_poly.type
_entity_poly.pdbx_seq_one_letter_code
_entity_poly.pdbx_strand_id
1 'polypeptide(L)'
;MRAFIHHTVRASLLSLLLVATTGCITNSLLKSMIRQNLSQNGTFPNWIGIHKNPKVGDFAEHQALDGSVIRYEILSQKGPYYEISQRHVNASGSASVLLELSFNLIVDKNGNVQEGYVVDLTSGERDRIRIAGPGENGYVSNVEVVTNRRLLPESVVTPAGEFAISEFRVYEYYLYQNGVLVKGTQTQLIHPDVKFQIVRLRAGASTEFPAVTVVRTIASFAPGDPVQKRVIDFLLGKLEKQEYTNGSDLIRQN
;
A
#
# COMPACT_ATOMS: atom_id res chain seq x y z
N MET A 1 6.93 7.98 0.16
CA MET A 1 5.92 7.55 -0.81
C MET A 1 5.93 8.40 -2.08
N ARG A 2 7.11 8.92 -2.45
CA ARG A 2 7.59 8.92 -3.84
C ARG A 2 7.71 7.49 -4.41
N ALA A 3 6.89 6.51 -4.00
CA ALA A 3 7.27 5.09 -4.09
C ALA A 3 6.17 4.11 -4.53
N PHE A 4 4.99 4.07 -3.91
CA PHE A 4 4.09 2.92 -4.19
C PHE A 4 3.45 2.97 -5.57
N ILE A 5 3.11 4.17 -6.06
CA ILE A 5 2.73 4.43 -7.47
C ILE A 5 3.94 4.86 -8.31
N HIS A 6 5.03 5.33 -7.69
CA HIS A 6 6.22 5.78 -8.42
C HIS A 6 7.13 4.65 -8.90
N HIS A 7 7.12 3.45 -8.32
CA HIS A 7 8.17 2.45 -8.61
C HIS A 7 7.89 1.54 -9.81
N THR A 8 6.64 1.16 -10.08
CA THR A 8 6.22 0.58 -11.38
C THR A 8 6.37 1.59 -12.54
N VAL A 9 6.36 2.87 -12.18
CA VAL A 9 6.37 4.06 -13.05
C VAL A 9 7.79 4.55 -13.32
N ARG A 10 8.78 4.32 -12.43
CA ARG A 10 10.05 5.08 -12.40
C ARG A 10 11.02 4.84 -13.56
N ALA A 11 11.19 3.62 -14.06
CA ALA A 11 12.15 3.40 -15.16
C ALA A 11 11.65 4.02 -16.49
N SER A 12 10.33 4.03 -16.69
CA SER A 12 9.68 4.59 -17.88
C SER A 12 9.41 6.09 -17.74
N LEU A 13 9.03 6.57 -16.54
CA LEU A 13 8.76 7.99 -16.29
C LEU A 13 10.03 8.82 -16.22
N LEU A 14 11.17 8.29 -15.75
CA LEU A 14 12.40 9.09 -15.67
C LEU A 14 12.88 9.50 -17.08
N SER A 15 12.75 8.61 -18.06
CA SER A 15 13.01 8.91 -19.47
C SER A 15 11.99 9.92 -20.03
N LEU A 16 10.71 9.77 -19.71
CA LEU A 16 9.65 10.72 -20.11
C LEU A 16 9.81 12.11 -19.50
N LEU A 17 10.22 12.18 -18.23
CA LEU A 17 10.46 13.42 -17.49
C LEU A 17 11.69 14.15 -18.02
N LEU A 18 12.72 13.44 -18.49
CA LEU A 18 13.86 14.08 -19.16
C LEU A 18 13.44 14.73 -20.50
N VAL A 19 12.54 14.12 -21.26
CA VAL A 19 11.99 14.72 -22.49
C VAL A 19 11.08 15.91 -22.19
N ALA A 20 10.38 15.91 -21.05
CA ALA A 20 9.58 17.05 -20.59
C ALA A 20 10.41 18.26 -20.14
N THR A 21 11.70 18.08 -19.80
CA THR A 21 12.59 19.19 -19.46
C THR A 21 13.23 19.87 -20.67
N THR A 22 13.14 19.28 -21.87
CA THR A 22 13.76 19.81 -23.10
C THR A 22 12.76 20.29 -24.16
N GLY A 23 11.45 20.07 -23.95
CA GLY A 23 10.39 20.63 -24.78
C GLY A 23 9.13 20.88 -23.98
N CYS A 24 8.35 21.90 -24.35
CA CYS A 24 7.07 22.26 -23.74
C CYS A 24 6.03 21.14 -23.87
N ILE A 25 6.19 20.04 -23.13
CA ILE A 25 5.16 19.01 -22.99
C ILE A 25 4.05 19.62 -22.14
N THR A 26 2.87 19.79 -22.73
CA THR A 26 1.69 20.25 -22.00
C THR A 26 1.31 19.22 -20.93
N ASN A 27 0.78 19.67 -19.79
CA ASN A 27 0.31 18.77 -18.72
C ASN A 27 -0.66 17.69 -19.24
N SER A 28 -1.46 18.00 -20.26
CA SER A 28 -2.36 17.05 -20.92
C SER A 28 -1.63 15.89 -21.59
N LEU A 29 -0.51 16.16 -22.28
CA LEU A 29 0.30 15.13 -22.93
C LEU A 29 1.02 14.27 -21.88
N LEU A 30 1.60 14.89 -20.85
CA LEU A 30 2.24 14.17 -19.74
C LEU A 30 1.25 13.23 -19.03
N LYS A 31 0.04 13.71 -18.74
CA LYS A 31 -1.02 12.90 -18.12
C LYS A 31 -1.42 11.71 -18.99
N SER A 32 -1.65 11.95 -20.28
CA SER A 32 -1.99 10.88 -21.24
C SER A 32 -0.91 9.80 -21.29
N MET A 33 0.37 10.21 -21.36
CA MET A 33 1.49 9.29 -21.39
C MET A 33 1.63 8.48 -20.09
N ILE A 34 1.42 9.11 -18.92
CA ILE A 34 1.44 8.41 -17.63
C ILE A 34 0.32 7.37 -17.57
N ARG A 35 -0.90 7.76 -17.95
CA ARG A 35 -2.06 6.86 -17.97
C ARG A 35 -1.83 5.67 -18.91
N GLN A 36 -1.34 5.93 -20.12
CA GLN A 36 -1.00 4.88 -21.09
C GLN A 36 0.11 3.96 -20.57
N ASN A 37 1.14 4.52 -19.92
CA ASN A 37 2.21 3.71 -19.35
C ASN A 37 1.68 2.82 -18.20
N LEU A 38 0.83 3.37 -17.33
CA LEU A 38 0.19 2.65 -16.25
C LEU A 38 -0.71 1.52 -16.76
N SER A 39 -1.49 1.75 -17.82
CA SER A 39 -2.40 0.74 -18.38
C SER A 39 -1.65 -0.37 -19.13
N GLN A 40 -0.58 -0.04 -19.83
CA GLN A 40 0.16 -1.01 -20.67
C GLN A 40 1.24 -1.77 -19.89
N ASN A 41 1.93 -1.11 -18.97
CA ASN A 41 3.13 -1.66 -18.31
C ASN A 41 2.98 -1.75 -16.79
N GLY A 42 2.04 -1.01 -16.21
CA GLY A 42 1.81 -1.02 -14.76
C GLY A 42 1.09 -2.27 -14.29
N THR A 43 1.40 -2.68 -13.07
CA THR A 43 0.56 -3.59 -12.28
C THR A 43 -0.01 -2.86 -11.09
N PHE A 44 -1.24 -3.23 -10.75
CA PHE A 44 -1.89 -2.81 -9.52
C PHE A 44 -1.94 -3.98 -8.52
N PRO A 45 -1.82 -3.73 -7.19
CA PRO A 45 -1.96 -4.79 -6.19
C PRO A 45 -3.20 -5.66 -6.36
N ASN A 46 -3.05 -6.96 -6.11
CA ASN A 46 -4.14 -7.93 -6.21
C ASN A 46 -5.08 -7.96 -5.00
N TRP A 47 -4.76 -7.22 -3.94
CA TRP A 47 -5.53 -7.23 -2.71
C TRP A 47 -5.50 -5.86 -2.02
N ILE A 48 -6.62 -5.47 -1.40
CA ILE A 48 -6.76 -4.28 -0.56
C ILE A 48 -7.53 -4.62 0.72
N GLY A 49 -7.12 -4.03 1.85
CA GLY A 49 -7.85 -4.18 3.11
C GLY A 49 -9.22 -3.50 3.02
N ILE A 50 -10.28 -4.24 3.36
CA ILE A 50 -11.65 -3.73 3.47
C ILE A 50 -12.25 -4.24 4.79
N HIS A 51 -12.86 -3.36 5.57
CA HIS A 51 -13.50 -3.74 6.84
C HIS A 51 -14.71 -4.67 6.63
N LYS A 52 -15.21 -5.26 7.72
CA LYS A 52 -16.22 -6.34 7.67
C LYS A 52 -17.59 -5.89 7.15
N ASN A 53 -17.94 -4.62 7.29
CA ASN A 53 -19.27 -4.09 6.95
C ASN A 53 -19.16 -2.88 6.00
N PRO A 54 -18.62 -3.07 4.78
CA PRO A 54 -18.39 -1.99 3.83
C PRO A 54 -19.67 -1.37 3.29
N LYS A 55 -19.69 -0.04 3.25
CA LYS A 55 -20.80 0.76 2.73
C LYS A 55 -20.28 1.78 1.71
N VAL A 56 -21.14 2.11 0.75
CA VAL A 56 -20.90 3.22 -0.18
C VAL A 56 -20.69 4.51 0.62
N GLY A 57 -19.64 5.26 0.27
CA GLY A 57 -19.21 6.47 0.96
C GLY A 57 -18.25 6.23 2.13
N ASP A 58 -17.98 4.98 2.53
CA ASP A 58 -16.92 4.70 3.50
C ASP A 58 -15.56 5.11 2.91
N PHE A 59 -14.79 5.90 3.66
CA PHE A 59 -13.48 6.36 3.22
C PHE A 59 -12.43 6.32 4.35
N ALA A 60 -11.16 6.21 3.96
CA ALA A 60 -10.01 6.45 4.83
C ALA A 60 -8.94 7.24 4.09
N GLU A 61 -8.31 8.18 4.78
CA GLU A 61 -7.17 8.96 4.30
C GLU A 61 -5.92 8.57 5.07
N HIS A 62 -4.86 8.27 4.32
CA HIS A 62 -3.56 7.91 4.85
C HIS A 62 -2.53 8.92 4.40
N GLN A 63 -1.78 9.46 5.36
CA GLN A 63 -0.66 10.35 5.07
C GLN A 63 0.63 9.56 5.01
N ALA A 64 1.33 9.69 3.90
CA ALA A 64 2.65 9.15 3.70
C ALA A 64 3.72 9.90 4.50
N LEU A 65 4.88 9.28 4.70
CA LEU A 65 6.04 9.93 5.35
C LEU A 65 6.55 11.20 4.64
N ASP A 66 6.22 11.39 3.35
CA ASP A 66 6.55 12.61 2.60
C ASP A 66 5.42 13.67 2.62
N GLY A 67 4.40 13.48 3.44
CA GLY A 67 3.27 14.38 3.60
C GLY A 67 2.18 14.26 2.54
N SER A 68 2.40 13.48 1.47
CA SER A 68 1.35 13.19 0.50
C SER A 68 0.20 12.42 1.16
N VAL A 69 -1.02 12.64 0.69
CA VAL A 69 -2.23 12.03 1.26
C VAL A 69 -2.95 11.25 0.18
N ILE A 70 -3.23 9.99 0.48
CA ILE A 70 -4.00 9.09 -0.37
C ILE A 70 -5.33 8.83 0.32
N ARG A 71 -6.41 8.94 -0.46
CA ARG A 71 -7.76 8.60 -0.02
C ARG A 71 -8.22 7.33 -0.71
N TYR A 72 -8.71 6.40 0.09
CA TYR A 72 -9.47 5.23 -0.36
C TYR A 72 -10.95 5.48 -0.06
N GLU A 73 -11.83 5.19 -1.02
CA GLU A 73 -13.27 5.44 -0.87
C GLU A 73 -14.10 4.41 -1.63
N ILE A 74 -15.13 3.88 -0.99
CA ILE A 74 -16.10 2.97 -1.63
C ILE A 74 -17.10 3.81 -2.43
N LEU A 75 -17.01 3.74 -3.75
CA LEU A 75 -17.85 4.51 -4.67
C LEU A 75 -19.21 3.87 -4.91
N SER A 76 -19.23 2.55 -5.11
CA SER A 76 -20.44 1.83 -5.49
C SER A 76 -20.37 0.37 -5.03
N GLN A 77 -21.53 -0.29 -4.99
CA GLN A 77 -21.63 -1.72 -4.74
C GLN A 77 -22.55 -2.34 -5.80
N LYS A 78 -22.07 -3.40 -6.46
CA LYS A 78 -22.84 -4.18 -7.42
C LYS A 78 -22.76 -5.67 -7.06
N GLY A 79 -23.81 -6.17 -6.42
CA GLY A 79 -23.83 -7.54 -5.92
C GLY A 79 -22.74 -7.75 -4.87
N PRO A 80 -21.88 -8.78 -5.01
CA PRO A 80 -20.81 -9.07 -4.05
C PRO A 80 -19.54 -8.22 -4.24
N TYR A 81 -19.56 -7.28 -5.20
CA TYR A 81 -18.40 -6.48 -5.56
C TYR A 81 -18.57 -5.02 -5.16
N TYR A 82 -17.47 -4.43 -4.71
CA TYR A 82 -17.35 -3.01 -4.36
C TYR A 82 -16.42 -2.32 -5.36
N GLU A 83 -16.81 -1.13 -5.80
CA GLU A 83 -15.90 -0.25 -6.51
C GLU A 83 -15.21 0.67 -5.51
N ILE A 84 -13.88 0.64 -5.48
CA ILE A 84 -13.05 1.47 -4.61
C ILE A 84 -12.24 2.44 -5.47
N SER A 85 -12.28 3.73 -5.14
CA SER A 85 -11.33 4.72 -5.64
C SER A 85 -10.14 4.82 -4.69
N GLN A 86 -8.94 4.79 -5.25
CA GLN A 86 -7.72 5.25 -4.61
C GLN A 86 -7.21 6.48 -5.37
N ARG A 87 -7.12 7.63 -4.70
CA ARG A 87 -6.63 8.88 -5.31
C ARG A 87 -5.73 9.67 -4.39
N HIS A 88 -4.83 10.45 -4.97
CA HIS A 88 -4.09 11.46 -4.22
C HIS A 88 -5.01 12.67 -3.97
N VAL A 89 -5.18 13.05 -2.71
CA VAL A 89 -5.85 14.31 -2.33
C VAL A 89 -4.84 15.41 -2.01
N ASN A 90 -3.59 15.02 -1.75
CA ASN A 90 -2.44 15.90 -1.65
C ASN A 90 -1.21 15.21 -2.23
N ALA A 91 -0.42 15.92 -3.04
CA ALA A 91 0.80 15.44 -3.66
C ALA A 91 1.87 16.54 -3.66
N SER A 92 3.12 16.18 -3.35
CA SER A 92 4.23 17.13 -3.33
C SER A 92 4.88 17.28 -4.72
N GLY A 93 5.17 18.52 -5.16
CA GLY A 93 6.07 18.80 -6.29
C GLY A 93 5.64 18.20 -7.64
N SER A 94 6.56 17.51 -8.31
CA SER A 94 6.39 16.93 -9.66
C SER A 94 5.38 15.77 -9.78
N ALA A 95 4.74 15.39 -8.68
CA ALA A 95 3.69 14.36 -8.64
C ALA A 95 2.27 14.97 -8.73
N SER A 96 2.12 16.27 -9.02
CA SER A 96 0.83 16.96 -9.10
C SER A 96 -0.14 16.34 -10.11
N VAL A 97 0.36 15.74 -11.19
CA VAL A 97 -0.45 15.00 -12.17
C VAL A 97 -1.24 13.84 -11.54
N LEU A 98 -0.77 13.27 -10.43
CA LEU A 98 -1.49 12.22 -9.70
C LEU A 98 -2.75 12.74 -8.99
N LEU A 99 -2.89 14.05 -8.80
CA LEU A 99 -4.12 14.67 -8.27
C LEU A 99 -5.27 14.62 -9.28
N GLU A 100 -4.96 14.51 -10.57
CA GLU A 100 -5.93 14.41 -11.66
C GLU A 100 -6.26 12.96 -12.03
N LEU A 101 -5.69 11.98 -11.32
CA LEU A 101 -5.89 10.56 -11.59
C LEU A 101 -6.51 9.85 -10.38
N SER A 102 -7.36 8.87 -10.66
CA SER A 102 -7.86 7.90 -9.69
C SER A 102 -7.58 6.49 -10.16
N PHE A 103 -7.29 5.59 -9.23
CA PHE A 103 -7.27 4.16 -9.46
C PHE A 103 -8.60 3.60 -8.96
N ASN A 104 -9.45 3.13 -9.88
CA ASN A 104 -10.72 2.51 -9.55
C ASN A 104 -10.58 0.99 -9.61
N LEU A 105 -10.94 0.32 -8.52
CA LEU A 105 -10.77 -1.12 -8.34
C LEU A 105 -12.12 -1.78 -8.13
N ILE A 106 -12.34 -2.91 -8.78
CA ILE A 106 -13.48 -3.79 -8.50
C ILE A 106 -12.98 -4.89 -7.58
N VAL A 107 -13.47 -4.92 -6.35
CA VAL A 107 -13.00 -5.84 -5.30
C VAL A 107 -14.13 -6.70 -4.77
N ASP A 108 -13.81 -7.93 -4.37
CA ASP A 108 -14.74 -8.76 -3.61
C ASP A 108 -14.77 -8.37 -2.12
N LYS A 109 -15.70 -8.97 -1.36
CA LYS A 109 -15.83 -8.76 0.09
C LYS A 109 -14.60 -9.13 0.93
N ASN A 110 -13.67 -9.89 0.37
CA ASN A 110 -12.43 -10.30 1.04
C ASN A 110 -11.26 -9.37 0.68
N GLY A 111 -11.49 -8.37 -0.18
CA GLY A 111 -10.49 -7.44 -0.65
C GLY A 111 -9.71 -7.90 -1.88
N ASN A 112 -10.07 -9.03 -2.51
CA ASN A 112 -9.39 -9.48 -3.72
C ASN A 112 -9.81 -8.62 -4.92
N VAL A 113 -8.83 -8.06 -5.61
CA VAL A 113 -9.04 -7.19 -6.77
C VAL A 113 -9.30 -8.05 -8.01
N GLN A 114 -10.46 -7.86 -8.63
CA GLN A 114 -10.89 -8.55 -9.85
C GLN A 114 -10.50 -7.73 -11.10
N GLU A 115 -10.67 -6.41 -11.02
CA GLU A 115 -10.38 -5.48 -12.09
C GLU A 115 -9.83 -4.18 -11.53
N GLY A 116 -9.01 -3.47 -12.33
CA GLY A 116 -8.46 -2.17 -11.97
C GLY A 116 -8.46 -1.25 -13.19
N TYR A 117 -8.66 0.04 -12.94
CA TYR A 117 -8.71 1.09 -13.94
C TYR A 117 -7.94 2.32 -13.47
N VAL A 118 -7.22 2.98 -14.36
CA VAL A 118 -6.77 4.36 -14.17
C VAL A 118 -7.81 5.27 -14.81
N VAL A 119 -8.29 6.24 -14.05
CA VAL A 119 -9.34 7.16 -14.45
C VAL A 119 -8.77 8.57 -14.45
N ASP A 120 -8.90 9.27 -15.57
CA ASP A 120 -8.65 10.71 -15.64
C ASP A 120 -9.86 11.44 -15.06
N LEU A 121 -9.65 12.14 -13.96
CA LEU A 121 -10.72 12.83 -13.23
C LEU A 121 -11.26 14.05 -13.99
N THR A 122 -10.52 14.56 -14.98
CA THR A 122 -10.91 15.72 -15.79
C THR A 122 -11.77 15.32 -16.98
N SER A 123 -11.40 14.23 -17.68
CA SER A 123 -12.12 13.76 -18.88
C SER A 123 -13.12 12.63 -18.60
N GLY A 124 -12.97 11.93 -17.49
CA GLY A 124 -13.73 10.71 -17.17
C GLY A 124 -13.27 9.48 -17.96
N GLU A 125 -12.24 9.60 -18.80
CA GLU A 125 -11.70 8.45 -19.52
C GLU A 125 -11.08 7.44 -18.55
N ARG A 126 -11.29 6.15 -18.83
CA ARG A 126 -10.77 5.06 -18.00
C ARG A 126 -10.03 4.04 -18.86
N ASP A 127 -8.83 3.66 -18.43
CA ASP A 127 -8.05 2.58 -19.04
C ASP A 127 -7.88 1.44 -18.05
N ARG A 128 -8.06 0.21 -18.53
CA ARG A 128 -7.86 -0.97 -17.71
C ARG A 128 -6.38 -1.08 -17.33
N ILE A 129 -6.12 -1.37 -16.06
CA ILE A 129 -4.80 -1.71 -15.54
C ILE A 129 -4.76 -3.19 -15.24
N ARG A 130 -3.58 -3.78 -15.43
CA ARG A 130 -3.34 -5.18 -15.11
C ARG A 130 -3.21 -5.38 -13.59
N ILE A 131 -3.84 -6.43 -13.08
CA ILE A 131 -3.67 -6.84 -11.68
C ILE A 131 -2.42 -7.70 -11.56
N ALA A 132 -1.63 -7.48 -10.50
CA ALA A 132 -0.40 -8.21 -10.24
C ALA A 132 -0.66 -9.70 -10.01
N GLY A 133 0.13 -10.55 -10.65
CA GLY A 133 0.18 -12.00 -10.44
C GLY A 133 1.49 -12.45 -9.75
N PRO A 134 1.65 -13.76 -9.51
CA PRO A 134 2.84 -14.32 -8.88
C PRO A 134 4.16 -13.82 -9.48
N GLY A 135 5.06 -13.34 -8.63
CA GLY A 135 6.37 -12.79 -9.03
C GLY A 135 6.35 -11.34 -9.51
N GLU A 136 5.17 -10.70 -9.58
CA GLU A 136 5.04 -9.32 -10.02
C GLU A 136 4.95 -8.33 -8.86
N ASN A 137 5.35 -7.09 -9.11
CA ASN A 137 5.21 -6.03 -8.14
C ASN A 137 3.73 -5.77 -7.80
N GLY A 138 3.42 -5.66 -6.51
CA GLY A 138 2.07 -5.51 -5.99
C GLY A 138 1.36 -6.84 -5.71
N TYR A 139 1.92 -7.98 -6.12
CA TYR A 139 1.33 -9.27 -5.79
C TYR A 139 1.55 -9.60 -4.32
N VAL A 140 0.46 -9.65 -3.59
CA VAL A 140 0.40 -10.07 -2.20
C VAL A 140 0.11 -11.57 -2.19
N SER A 141 1.14 -12.36 -1.92
CA SER A 141 1.03 -13.81 -1.68
C SER A 141 1.14 -14.10 -0.19
N ASN A 142 0.29 -14.97 0.35
CA ASN A 142 0.40 -15.51 1.72
C ASN A 142 0.65 -14.42 2.78
N VAL A 143 -0.37 -13.59 3.03
CA VAL A 143 -0.33 -12.62 4.13
C VAL A 143 -0.16 -13.38 5.44
N GLU A 144 1.00 -13.22 6.09
CA GLU A 144 1.19 -13.74 7.43
C GLU A 144 0.42 -12.85 8.40
N VAL A 145 -0.61 -13.42 9.02
CA VAL A 145 -1.43 -12.73 10.02
C VAL A 145 -0.93 -13.10 11.40
N VAL A 146 -0.38 -12.12 12.10
CA VAL A 146 0.06 -12.25 13.48
C VAL A 146 -0.99 -11.66 14.40
N THR A 147 -1.55 -12.50 15.25
CA THR A 147 -2.45 -12.11 16.34
C THR A 147 -1.80 -12.23 17.71
N ASN A 148 -0.54 -12.69 17.76
CA ASN A 148 0.19 -12.83 19.01
C ASN A 148 0.42 -11.46 19.64
N ARG A 149 -0.27 -11.18 20.76
CA ARG A 149 -0.19 -9.90 21.47
C ARG A 149 1.21 -9.50 21.91
N ARG A 150 2.15 -10.45 22.01
CA ARG A 150 3.57 -10.13 22.30
C ARG A 150 4.25 -9.36 21.17
N LEU A 151 3.70 -9.41 19.95
CA LEU A 151 4.20 -8.74 18.76
C LEU A 151 3.39 -7.49 18.37
N LEU A 152 2.27 -7.25 19.06
CA LEU A 152 1.36 -6.17 18.75
C LEU A 152 1.51 -5.08 19.81
N PRO A 153 1.76 -3.82 19.42
CA PRO A 153 1.49 -2.74 20.37
C PRO A 153 0.02 -2.80 20.76
N GLU A 154 -0.30 -2.61 22.05
CA GLU A 154 -1.69 -2.64 22.52
C GLU A 154 -2.55 -1.62 21.78
N SER A 155 -1.99 -0.43 21.57
CA SER A 155 -2.59 0.63 20.78
C SER A 155 -1.56 1.40 19.95
N VAL A 156 -2.04 2.11 18.94
CA VAL A 156 -1.25 3.06 18.14
C VAL A 156 -2.00 4.37 18.06
N VAL A 157 -1.27 5.46 18.36
CA VAL A 157 -1.76 6.83 18.15
C VAL A 157 -1.40 7.28 16.73
N THR A 158 -2.41 7.76 16.01
CA THR A 158 -2.29 8.44 14.71
C THR A 158 -3.07 9.76 14.74
N PRO A 159 -2.96 10.63 13.72
CA PRO A 159 -3.79 11.83 13.66
C PRO A 159 -5.31 11.55 13.64
N ALA A 160 -5.74 10.35 13.24
CA ALA A 160 -7.14 9.94 13.28
C ALA A 160 -7.64 9.51 14.67
N GLY A 161 -6.74 9.37 15.65
CA GLY A 161 -7.05 8.92 17.01
C GLY A 161 -6.16 7.78 17.49
N GLU A 162 -6.56 7.16 18.59
CA GLU A 162 -5.90 5.99 19.16
C GLU A 162 -6.68 4.72 18.79
N PHE A 163 -5.97 3.69 18.32
CA PHE A 163 -6.57 2.45 17.83
C PHE A 163 -5.92 1.24 18.50
N ALA A 164 -6.74 0.34 19.04
CA ALA A 164 -6.28 -0.94 19.56
C ALA A 164 -5.88 -1.89 18.41
N ILE A 165 -4.63 -2.36 18.37
CA ILE A 165 -4.20 -3.17 17.23
C ILE A 165 -4.65 -4.62 17.40
N SER A 166 -5.43 -5.08 16.42
CA SER A 166 -6.00 -6.44 16.39
C SER A 166 -5.11 -7.45 15.68
N GLU A 167 -4.43 -7.02 14.61
CA GLU A 167 -3.62 -7.88 13.77
C GLU A 167 -2.39 -7.11 13.28
N PHE A 168 -1.30 -7.84 13.11
CA PHE A 168 -0.12 -7.38 12.39
C PHE A 168 0.05 -8.26 11.17
N ARG A 169 -0.02 -7.63 10.00
CA ARG A 169 0.14 -8.31 8.72
C ARG A 169 1.50 -8.02 8.17
N VAL A 170 2.22 -9.06 7.78
CA VAL A 170 3.53 -8.93 7.15
C VAL A 170 3.57 -9.76 5.89
N TYR A 171 4.06 -9.16 4.82
CA TYR A 171 4.26 -9.86 3.56
C TYR A 171 5.43 -9.27 2.79
N GLU A 172 5.98 -10.10 1.91
CA GLU A 172 7.03 -9.71 1.00
C GLU A 172 6.41 -9.00 -0.20
N TYR A 173 7.11 -7.98 -0.68
CA TYR A 173 6.74 -7.28 -1.90
C TYR A 173 8.00 -7.00 -2.70
N TYR A 174 7.85 -6.58 -3.95
CA TYR A 174 8.97 -6.09 -4.73
C TYR A 174 8.93 -4.56 -4.77
N LEU A 175 10.08 -3.90 -4.72
CA LEU A 175 10.18 -2.46 -4.92
C LEU A 175 11.33 -2.16 -5.87
N TYR A 176 11.24 -1.05 -6.60
CA TYR A 176 12.38 -0.58 -7.36
C TYR A 176 13.27 0.31 -6.50
N GLN A 177 14.47 -0.15 -6.17
CA GLN A 177 15.48 0.64 -5.49
C GLN A 177 16.62 0.92 -6.47
N ASN A 178 16.95 2.20 -6.69
CA ASN A 178 17.99 2.63 -7.62
C ASN A 178 17.88 1.99 -9.02
N GLY A 179 16.65 1.84 -9.53
CA GLY A 179 16.38 1.24 -10.85
C GLY A 179 16.37 -0.28 -10.89
N VAL A 180 16.65 -0.97 -9.78
CA VAL A 180 16.65 -2.44 -9.69
C VAL A 180 15.45 -2.91 -8.90
N LEU A 181 14.76 -3.95 -9.38
CA LEU A 181 13.71 -4.61 -8.62
C LEU A 181 14.34 -5.42 -7.47
N VAL A 182 14.08 -5.02 -6.24
CA VAL A 182 14.57 -5.69 -5.03
C VAL A 182 13.40 -6.16 -4.19
N LYS A 183 13.62 -7.24 -3.44
CA LYS A 183 12.63 -7.76 -2.50
C LYS A 183 12.58 -6.86 -1.27
N GLY A 184 11.39 -6.52 -0.81
CA GLY A 184 11.14 -5.76 0.41
C GLY A 184 10.19 -6.47 1.36
N THR A 185 10.02 -5.89 2.54
CA THR A 185 8.97 -6.29 3.47
C THR A 185 8.05 -5.12 3.76
N GLN A 186 6.75 -5.39 3.73
CA GLN A 186 5.72 -4.47 4.19
C GLN A 186 5.08 -5.02 5.46
N THR A 187 4.86 -4.11 6.41
CA THR A 187 4.16 -4.37 7.66
C THR A 187 2.93 -3.48 7.76
N GLN A 188 1.84 -4.02 8.28
CA GLN A 188 0.59 -3.30 8.50
C GLN A 188 0.06 -3.59 9.90
N LEU A 189 -0.27 -2.55 10.64
CA LEU A 189 -1.01 -2.63 11.90
C LEU A 189 -2.49 -2.40 11.60
N ILE A 190 -3.32 -3.35 12.02
CA ILE A 190 -4.70 -3.48 11.57
C ILE A 190 -5.69 -3.32 12.73
N HIS A 191 -6.77 -2.58 12.46
CA HIS A 191 -7.96 -2.51 13.31
C HIS A 191 -9.20 -2.87 12.48
N PRO A 192 -10.08 -3.79 12.94
CA PRO A 192 -11.19 -4.30 12.13
C PRO A 192 -12.22 -3.23 11.77
N ASP A 193 -12.38 -2.22 12.63
CA ASP A 193 -13.35 -1.13 12.44
C ASP A 193 -12.82 0.04 11.61
N VAL A 194 -11.52 0.06 11.28
CA VAL A 194 -10.99 1.04 10.32
C VAL A 194 -11.45 0.65 8.93
N LYS A 195 -12.02 1.58 8.15
CA LYS A 195 -12.69 1.28 6.85
C LYS A 195 -11.86 0.43 5.89
N PHE A 196 -10.58 0.75 5.78
CA PHE A 196 -9.62 0.00 4.95
C PHE A 196 -8.62 -0.80 5.79
N GLN A 197 -9.00 -1.10 7.04
CA GLN A 197 -8.31 -1.91 8.05
C GLN A 197 -6.95 -1.38 8.54
N ILE A 198 -6.21 -0.62 7.72
CA ILE A 198 -4.85 -0.19 7.99
C ILE A 198 -4.85 1.06 8.88
N VAL A 199 -4.33 0.92 10.10
CA VAL A 199 -4.02 2.04 11.00
C VAL A 199 -2.68 2.65 10.63
N ARG A 200 -1.67 1.79 10.41
CA ARG A 200 -0.30 2.18 10.12
C ARG A 200 0.35 1.17 9.20
N LEU A 201 1.07 1.66 8.19
CA LEU A 201 1.83 0.86 7.24
C LEU A 201 3.29 1.30 7.26
N ARG A 202 4.21 0.34 7.23
CA ARG A 202 5.64 0.60 7.04
C ARG A 202 6.19 -0.37 5.99
N ALA A 203 7.10 0.10 5.16
CA ALA A 203 7.68 -0.69 4.09
C ALA A 203 9.15 -0.32 3.86
N GLY A 204 9.99 -1.33 3.62
CA GLY A 204 11.42 -1.17 3.40
C GLY A 204 12.01 -2.29 2.56
N ALA A 205 13.27 -2.11 2.14
CA ALA A 205 14.02 -3.19 1.50
C ALA A 205 14.25 -4.35 2.48
N SER A 206 14.39 -5.57 1.96
CA SER A 206 14.70 -6.72 2.81
C SER A 206 16.08 -6.55 3.42
N THR A 207 16.19 -6.78 4.73
CA THR A 207 17.46 -6.83 5.44
C THR A 207 17.92 -8.30 5.54
N GLU A 208 19.07 -8.52 6.17
CA GLU A 208 19.58 -9.86 6.52
C GLU A 208 18.54 -10.69 7.33
N PHE A 209 17.60 -10.02 8.02
CA PHE A 209 16.49 -10.62 8.73
C PHE A 209 15.15 -10.07 8.20
N PRO A 210 14.59 -10.64 7.12
CA PRO A 210 13.29 -10.19 6.59
C PRO A 210 12.22 -10.27 7.68
N ALA A 211 11.39 -9.24 7.82
CA ALA A 211 10.39 -9.19 8.88
C ALA A 211 9.39 -10.37 8.78
N VAL A 212 9.11 -10.88 7.58
CA VAL A 212 8.34 -12.13 7.39
C VAL A 212 9.00 -13.32 8.10
N THR A 213 10.31 -13.52 7.92
CA THR A 213 11.05 -14.63 8.53
C THR A 213 11.05 -14.51 10.05
N VAL A 214 11.28 -13.29 10.54
CA VAL A 214 11.27 -12.98 11.96
C VAL A 214 9.89 -13.29 12.58
N VAL A 215 8.83 -12.78 11.96
CA VAL A 215 7.45 -13.01 12.39
C VAL A 215 7.09 -14.49 12.39
N ARG A 216 7.39 -15.22 11.31
CA ARG A 216 7.13 -16.67 11.23
C ARG A 216 7.84 -17.44 12.33
N THR A 217 9.08 -17.07 12.61
CA THR A 217 9.89 -17.69 13.67
C THR A 217 9.27 -17.43 15.04
N ILE A 218 8.75 -16.23 15.28
CA ILE A 218 8.08 -15.94 16.56
C ILE A 218 6.73 -16.65 16.67
N ALA A 219 5.96 -16.67 15.58
CA ALA A 219 4.66 -17.33 15.53
C ALA A 219 4.76 -18.86 15.73
N SER A 220 5.90 -19.48 15.42
CA SER A 220 6.11 -20.93 15.63
C SER A 220 6.47 -21.31 17.07
N PHE A 221 6.75 -20.34 17.96
CA PHE A 221 7.05 -20.63 19.36
C PHE A 221 5.76 -20.90 20.17
N ALA A 222 5.77 -22.01 20.92
CA ALA A 222 4.67 -22.37 21.82
C ALA A 222 4.64 -21.47 23.08
N PRO A 223 3.47 -21.14 23.65
CA PRO A 223 3.42 -20.32 24.85
C PRO A 223 4.13 -21.01 26.04
N GLY A 224 5.08 -20.32 26.70
CA GLY A 224 5.53 -20.68 28.07
C GLY A 224 7.02 -20.96 28.29
N ASP A 225 7.87 -20.97 27.26
CA ASP A 225 9.30 -21.27 27.40
C ASP A 225 10.16 -19.98 27.63
N PRO A 226 10.96 -19.89 28.70
CA PRO A 226 11.84 -18.75 28.98
C PRO A 226 12.94 -18.51 27.94
N VAL A 227 13.43 -19.56 27.27
CA VAL A 227 14.44 -19.44 26.20
C VAL A 227 13.78 -18.80 24.97
N GLN A 228 12.53 -19.17 24.68
CA GLN A 228 11.75 -18.57 23.60
C GLN A 228 11.47 -17.10 23.86
N LYS A 229 11.23 -16.68 25.12
CA LYS A 229 11.08 -15.25 25.45
C LYS A 229 12.30 -14.43 25.01
N ARG A 230 13.52 -14.90 25.29
CA ARG A 230 14.76 -14.18 24.89
C ARG A 230 14.95 -14.12 23.38
N VAL A 231 14.60 -15.19 22.67
CA VAL A 231 14.66 -15.21 21.19
C VAL A 231 13.61 -14.26 20.60
N ILE A 232 12.39 -14.24 21.15
CA ILE A 232 11.32 -13.33 20.75
C ILE A 232 11.73 -11.87 21.00
N ASP A 233 12.27 -11.55 22.18
CA ASP A 233 12.71 -10.19 22.53
C ASP A 233 13.87 -9.73 21.60
N PHE A 234 14.81 -10.62 21.29
CA PHE A 234 15.89 -10.34 20.33
C PHE A 234 15.33 -10.04 18.92
N LEU A 235 14.42 -10.89 18.45
CA LEU A 235 13.80 -10.77 17.14
C LEU A 235 12.91 -9.53 17.02
N LEU A 236 12.17 -9.19 18.08
CA LEU A 236 11.43 -7.92 18.21
C LEU A 236 12.38 -6.72 18.13
N GLY A 237 13.48 -6.74 18.87
CA GLY A 237 14.49 -5.69 18.80
C GLY A 237 15.14 -5.55 17.42
N LYS A 238 15.13 -6.60 16.58
CA LYS A 238 15.54 -6.52 15.17
C LYS A 238 14.47 -5.87 14.28
N LEU A 239 13.20 -6.20 14.50
CA LEU A 239 12.07 -5.56 13.80
C LEU A 239 11.98 -4.06 14.10
N GLU A 240 12.18 -3.66 15.35
CA GLU A 240 12.17 -2.26 15.77
C GLU A 240 13.31 -1.44 15.14
N LYS A 241 14.46 -2.07 14.93
CA LYS A 241 15.63 -1.45 14.30
C LYS A 241 15.59 -1.48 12.77
N GLN A 242 14.53 -2.03 12.17
CA GLN A 242 14.41 -2.06 10.73
C GLN A 242 14.13 -0.65 10.21
N GLU A 243 14.99 -0.18 9.31
CA GLU A 243 14.79 1.10 8.65
C GLU A 243 13.71 0.99 7.59
N TYR A 244 12.57 1.63 7.85
CA TYR A 244 11.49 1.76 6.89
C TYR A 244 11.67 3.05 6.09
N THR A 245 11.90 2.91 4.79
CA THR A 245 12.04 4.05 3.87
C THR A 245 10.69 4.57 3.39
N ASN A 246 9.62 3.81 3.63
CA ASN A 246 8.25 4.17 3.28
C ASN A 246 7.28 3.81 4.40
N GLY A 247 6.15 4.51 4.40
CA GLY A 247 5.06 4.24 5.32
C GLY A 247 3.94 5.24 5.17
N SER A 248 2.83 4.93 5.83
CA SER A 248 1.72 5.85 6.02
C SER A 248 1.01 5.60 7.35
N ASP A 249 0.36 6.65 7.85
CA ASP A 249 -0.49 6.61 9.02
C ASP A 249 -1.90 7.05 8.64
N LEU A 250 -2.91 6.43 9.26
CA LEU A 250 -4.31 6.84 9.13
C LEU A 250 -4.49 8.23 9.73
N ILE A 251 -4.99 9.18 8.95
CA ILE A 251 -5.21 10.56 9.40
C ILE A 251 -6.68 10.94 9.50
N ARG A 252 -7.57 10.25 8.78
CA ARG A 252 -9.01 10.53 8.80
C ARG A 252 -9.80 9.34 8.25
N GLN A 253 -11.03 9.17 8.73
CA GLN A 253 -12.06 8.28 8.17
C GLN A 253 -13.46 8.79 8.57
N ASN A 254 -14.53 8.16 8.08
CA ASN A 254 -15.91 8.34 8.56
C ASN A 254 -16.47 7.09 9.25
#